data_AF-A1AQ34-F1
#
_entry.id   AF-A1AQ34-F1
#
_cell.length_a   1.000
_cell.length_b   1.000
_cell.length_c   1.000
_cell.angle_alpha   90.00
_cell.angle_beta   90.00
_cell.angle_gamma   90.00
#
_symmetry.space_group_name_H-M   'P 1'
#
loop_
_entity.id
_entity.type
_entity.pdbx_description
1 polymer ?
#
loop_
_entity_poly.entity_id
_entity_poly.type
_entity_poly.pdbx_seq_one_letter_code
_entity_poly.pdbx_strand_id
1 'polypeptide(L)'
;MRKKRHNYTPEEKVAILKRHLVDHVAISDLCDEYQLQPTIFYGWLKQFFENGASAFVRDTGRQKRIEEQRIQQLEDKLRRKHEVLSELMEEHIKLKKGLGEL
;
A
#
# COMPACT_ATOMS: atom_id res chain seq x y z
N MET A 1 15.28 26.43 -15.40
CA MET A 1 15.62 25.05 -15.82
C MET A 1 14.97 24.05 -14.86
N ARG A 2 14.19 23.09 -15.38
CA ARG A 2 13.48 22.10 -14.55
C ARG A 2 14.51 21.07 -14.06
N LYS A 3 14.85 21.09 -12.76
CA LYS A 3 15.75 20.09 -12.16
C LYS A 3 15.18 18.70 -12.45
N LYS A 4 15.97 17.81 -13.04
CA LYS A 4 15.61 16.39 -13.22
C LYS A 4 15.22 15.85 -11.84
N ARG A 5 14.00 15.33 -11.72
CA ARG A 5 13.56 14.67 -10.50
C ARG A 5 14.25 13.31 -10.47
N HIS A 6 15.19 13.16 -9.55
CA HIS A 6 15.71 11.83 -9.22
C HIS A 6 14.62 11.07 -8.46
N ASN A 7 14.27 9.88 -8.96
CA ASN A 7 13.33 8.99 -8.32
C ASN A 7 14.12 7.95 -7.52
N TYR A 8 14.24 8.18 -6.21
CA TYR A 8 14.86 7.24 -5.30
C TYR A 8 13.86 6.16 -4.90
N THR A 9 14.24 4.91 -5.06
CA THR A 9 13.51 3.74 -4.55
C THR A 9 13.49 3.74 -3.01
N PRO A 10 12.51 3.07 -2.38
CA PRO A 10 12.50 2.90 -0.93
C PRO A 10 13.81 2.30 -0.39
N GLU A 11 14.38 1.33 -1.09
CA GLU A 11 15.61 0.63 -0.71
C GLU A 11 16.81 1.57 -0.75
N GLU A 12 16.94 2.38 -1.80
CA GLU A 12 18.00 3.40 -1.92
C GLU A 12 17.90 4.43 -0.79
N LYS A 13 16.70 4.90 -0.46
CA LYS A 13 16.50 5.84 0.66
C LYS A 13 17.03 5.26 1.96
N VAL A 14 16.70 4.01 2.27
CA VAL A 14 17.18 3.33 3.48
C VAL A 14 18.69 3.16 3.47
N ALA A 15 19.29 2.80 2.32
CA ALA A 15 20.74 2.67 2.20
C ALA A 15 21.47 4.00 2.44
N ILE A 16 20.96 5.10 1.87
CA ILE A 16 21.52 6.45 2.07
C ILE A 16 21.39 6.87 3.54
N LEU A 17 20.24 6.66 4.18
CA LEU A 17 20.04 6.94 5.59
C LEU A 17 20.98 6.11 6.48
N LYS A 18 21.20 4.83 6.15
CA LYS A 18 22.11 3.94 6.89
C LYS A 18 23.55 4.46 6.87
N ARG A 19 24.06 4.95 5.73
CA ARG A 19 25.42 5.52 5.65
C ARG A 19 25.63 6.68 6.61
N HIS A 20 24.62 7.51 6.80
CA HIS A 20 24.70 8.58 7.80
C HIS A 20 24.58 8.05 9.23
N LEU A 21 23.58 7.20 9.50
CA LEU A 21 23.20 6.79 10.85
C LEU A 21 24.15 5.74 11.46
N VAL A 22 24.74 4.88 10.64
CA VAL A 22 25.58 3.76 11.07
C VAL A 22 27.04 4.01 10.74
N ASP A 23 27.31 4.45 9.50
CA ASP A 23 28.68 4.66 9.03
C ASP A 23 29.20 6.08 9.33
N HIS A 24 28.37 6.92 9.98
CA HIS A 24 28.69 8.30 10.40
C HIS A 24 29.17 9.22 9.28
N VAL A 25 28.80 8.94 8.03
CA VAL A 25 29.10 9.81 6.89
C VAL A 25 28.37 11.14 7.03
N ALA A 26 29.04 12.25 6.71
CA ALA A 26 28.43 13.58 6.79
C ALA A 26 27.27 13.73 5.80
N ILE A 27 26.21 14.42 6.22
CA ILE A 27 25.03 14.66 5.38
C ILE A 27 25.40 15.45 4.12
N SER A 28 26.35 16.39 4.23
CA SER A 28 26.85 17.18 3.10
C SER A 28 27.42 16.29 2.00
N ASP A 29 28.30 15.34 2.36
CA ASP A 29 28.92 14.42 1.42
C ASP A 29 27.87 13.54 0.71
N LEU A 30 26.87 13.06 1.46
CA LEU A 30 25.75 12.29 0.90
C LEU A 30 24.85 13.13 -0.01
N CYS A 31 24.62 14.39 0.35
CA CYS A 31 23.84 15.31 -0.47
C CYS A 31 24.54 15.62 -1.81
N ASP A 32 25.85 15.77 -1.79
CA ASP A 32 26.65 16.00 -2.99
C ASP A 32 26.75 14.72 -3.85
N GLU A 33 27.05 13.57 -3.25
CA GLU A 33 27.18 12.28 -3.93
C GLU A 33 25.89 11.86 -4.63
N TYR A 34 24.75 11.94 -3.93
CA TYR A 34 23.45 11.50 -4.45
C TYR A 34 22.64 12.61 -5.11
N GLN A 35 23.20 13.82 -5.27
CA GLN A 35 22.50 15.02 -5.77
C GLN A 35 21.19 15.30 -5.03
N LEU A 36 21.22 15.08 -3.71
CA LEU A 36 20.07 15.18 -2.81
C LEU A 36 20.08 16.56 -2.13
N GLN A 37 18.89 17.17 -1.98
CA GLN A 37 18.78 18.38 -1.18
C GLN A 37 18.69 18.00 0.31
N PRO A 38 19.39 18.69 1.22
CA PRO A 38 19.35 18.39 2.66
C PRO A 38 17.94 18.31 3.23
N THR A 39 17.03 19.19 2.79
CA THR A 39 15.62 19.18 3.21
C THR A 39 14.92 17.86 2.89
N ILE A 40 15.24 17.22 1.76
CA ILE A 40 14.69 15.92 1.38
C ILE A 40 15.27 14.82 2.27
N PHE A 41 16.57 14.85 2.55
CA PHE A 41 17.22 13.91 3.46
C PHE A 41 16.56 13.93 4.85
N TYR A 42 16.41 15.12 5.45
CA TYR A 42 15.74 15.26 6.75
C TYR A 42 14.26 14.84 6.69
N GLY A 43 13.58 15.08 5.56
CA GLY A 43 12.23 14.59 5.32
C GLY A 43 12.16 13.06 5.36
N TRP A 44 13.09 12.36 4.72
CA TRP A 44 13.19 10.90 4.77
C TRP A 44 13.56 10.40 6.16
N LEU A 45 14.49 11.07 6.84
CA LEU A 45 14.90 10.72 8.20
C LEU A 45 13.70 10.74 9.16
N LYS A 46 12.90 11.81 9.10
CA LYS A 46 11.66 11.95 9.86
C LYS A 46 10.68 10.82 9.52
N GLN A 47 10.39 10.62 8.23
CA GLN A 47 9.46 9.57 7.79
C GLN A 47 9.92 8.17 8.22
N PHE A 48 11.22 7.89 8.14
CA PHE A 48 11.79 6.60 8.50
C PHE A 48 11.60 6.32 10.00
N PHE A 49 11.88 7.30 10.87
CA PHE A 49 11.70 7.11 12.31
C PHE A 49 10.24 7.13 12.77
N GLU A 50 9.37 7.91 12.13
CA GLU A 50 7.92 7.90 12.41
C GLU A 50 7.30 6.53 12.12
N ASN A 51 7.76 5.87 11.05
CA ASN A 51 7.31 4.53 10.69
C ASN A 51 8.18 3.42 11.29
N GLY A 52 9.31 3.75 11.93
CA GLY A 52 10.30 2.78 12.40
C GLY A 52 9.74 1.81 13.43
N ALA A 53 8.79 2.24 14.26
CA ALA A 53 8.12 1.38 15.23
C ALA A 53 7.43 0.17 14.57
N SER A 54 6.89 0.34 13.36
CA SER A 54 6.22 -0.75 12.62
C SER A 54 7.17 -1.89 12.25
N ALA A 55 8.46 -1.61 12.09
CA ALA A 55 9.47 -2.63 11.79
C ALA A 55 9.74 -3.56 12.99
N PHE A 56 9.45 -3.11 14.21
CA PHE A 56 9.65 -3.89 15.44
C PHE A 56 8.36 -4.58 15.92
N VAL A 57 7.21 -4.23 15.35
CA VAL A 57 5.99 -4.99 15.57
C VAL A 57 6.20 -6.38 14.98
N ARG A 58 6.33 -7.38 15.85
CA ARG A 58 6.33 -8.78 15.42
C ARG A 58 4.95 -9.04 14.82
N ASP A 59 4.86 -9.16 13.50
CA ASP A 59 3.68 -9.75 12.88
C ASP A 59 3.56 -11.17 13.43
N THR A 60 2.65 -11.35 14.38
CA THR A 60 2.42 -12.67 14.99
C THR A 60 1.79 -13.64 14.00
N GLY A 61 1.56 -13.23 12.74
CA GLY A 61 0.83 -13.96 11.71
C GLY A 61 -0.65 -14.13 12.05
N ARG A 62 -1.02 -13.95 13.32
CA ARG A 62 -2.37 -14.09 13.84
C ARG A 62 -3.28 -12.98 13.33
N GLN A 63 -2.81 -11.72 13.38
CA GLN A 63 -3.60 -10.59 12.91
C GLN A 63 -3.82 -10.68 11.39
N LYS A 64 -2.75 -10.96 10.64
CA LYS A 64 -2.82 -11.19 9.20
C LYS A 64 -3.76 -12.34 8.83
N ARG A 65 -3.68 -13.48 9.52
CA ARG A 65 -4.59 -14.62 9.31
C ARG A 65 -6.05 -14.28 9.65
N ILE A 66 -6.30 -13.52 10.70
CA ILE A 66 -7.66 -13.07 11.07
C ILE A 66 -8.22 -12.16 9.97
N GLU A 67 -7.41 -11.24 9.45
CA GLU A 67 -7.80 -10.37 8.34
C GLU A 67 -8.05 -11.15 7.05
N GLU A 68 -7.16 -12.08 6.69
CA GLU A 68 -7.33 -12.97 5.54
C GLU A 68 -8.61 -13.82 5.65
N GLN A 69 -8.88 -14.39 6.83
CA GLN A 69 -10.13 -15.13 7.08
C GLN A 69 -11.36 -14.24 6.93
N ARG A 70 -11.29 -13.00 7.43
CA ARG A 70 -12.39 -12.04 7.32
C ARG A 70 -12.63 -11.63 5.88
N ILE A 71 -11.57 -11.42 5.10
CA ILE A 71 -11.66 -11.13 3.66
C ILE A 71 -12.35 -12.30 2.96
N GLN A 72 -11.89 -13.53 3.19
CA GLN A 72 -12.49 -14.73 2.58
C GLN A 72 -13.98 -14.86 2.91
N GLN A 73 -14.37 -14.66 4.17
CA GLN A 73 -15.78 -14.71 4.57
C GLN A 73 -16.63 -13.63 3.88
N LEU A 74 -16.08 -12.43 3.70
CA LEU A 74 -16.76 -11.34 3.01
C LEU A 74 -16.91 -11.63 1.52
N GLU A 75 -15.87 -12.17 0.87
CA GLU A 75 -15.90 -12.58 -0.53
C GLU A 75 -16.94 -13.69 -0.77
N ASP A 76 -17.00 -14.69 0.10
CA ASP A 76 -18.00 -15.76 -0.01
C ASP A 76 -19.43 -15.24 0.15
N LYS A 77 -19.64 -14.31 1.10
CA LYS A 77 -20.93 -13.66 1.30
C LYS A 77 -21.33 -12.82 0.08
N LEU A 78 -20.36 -12.14 -0.53
CA LEU A 78 -20.56 -11.33 -1.73
C LEU A 78 -20.92 -12.21 -2.92
N ARG A 79 -20.27 -13.36 -3.08
CA ARG A 79 -20.56 -14.36 -4.11
C ARG A 79 -21.98 -14.91 -3.99
N ARG A 80 -22.38 -15.36 -2.78
CA ARG A 80 -23.75 -15.86 -2.53
C ARG A 80 -24.81 -14.81 -2.85
N LYS A 81 -24.56 -13.55 -2.47
CA LYS A 81 -25.47 -12.44 -2.78
C LYS A 81 -25.59 -12.20 -4.29
N HIS A 82 -24.49 -12.29 -5.05
CA HIS A 82 -24.51 -12.15 -6.50
C HIS A 82 -25.32 -13.28 -7.16
N GLU A 83 -25.13 -14.52 -6.71
CA GLU A 83 -25.86 -15.69 -7.25
C GLU A 83 -27.38 -15.53 -7.08
N VAL A 84 -27.84 -15.25 -5.86
CA VAL A 84 -29.27 -15.02 -5.57
C VAL A 84 -29.82 -13.83 -6.36
N LEU A 85 -29.04 -12.75 -6.50
CA LEU A 85 -29.46 -11.58 -7.26
C LEU A 85 -29.59 -11.90 -8.76
N SER A 86 -28.66 -12.68 -9.31
CA SER A 86 -28.70 -13.11 -10.70
C SER A 86 -29.93 -13.99 -10.99
N GLU A 87 -30.24 -14.94 -10.12
CA GLU A 87 -31.45 -15.75 -10.22
C GLU A 87 -32.72 -14.88 -10.20
N LEU A 88 -32.83 -13.99 -9.21
CA LEU A 88 -33.98 -13.08 -9.09
C LEU A 88 -34.11 -12.14 -10.31
N MET A 89 -32.99 -11.64 -10.84
CA MET A 89 -32.98 -10.83 -12.05
C MET A 89 -33.45 -11.63 -13.26
N GLU A 90 -33.06 -12.89 -13.39
CA GLU A 90 -33.50 -13.75 -14.49
C GLU A 90 -35.02 -13.98 -14.43
N GLU A 91 -35.56 -14.31 -13.25
CA GLU A 91 -37.01 -14.45 -13.04
C GLU A 91 -37.75 -13.15 -13.38
N HIS A 92 -37.23 -12.01 -12.90
CA HIS A 92 -37.84 -10.70 -13.15
C HIS A 92 -37.83 -10.32 -14.63
N ILE A 93 -36.76 -10.65 -15.38
CA ILE A 93 -36.70 -10.47 -16.83
C ILE A 93 -37.72 -11.37 -17.54
N LYS A 94 -37.84 -12.65 -17.13
CA LYS A 94 -38.83 -13.58 -17.70
C LYS A 94 -40.27 -13.07 -17.49
N LEU A 95 -40.58 -12.60 -16.29
CA LEU A 95 -41.88 -12.01 -15.95
C LEU A 95 -42.18 -10.79 -16.82
N LYS A 96 -41.26 -9.84 -16.94
CA LYS A 96 -41.45 -8.64 -17.78
C LYS A 96 -41.69 -8.97 -19.26
N LYS A 97 -40.97 -9.97 -19.80
CA LYS A 97 -41.20 -10.46 -21.17
C LYS A 97 -42.59 -11.09 -21.33
N GLY A 98 -43.05 -11.84 -20.33
CA GLY A 98 -44.39 -12.44 -20.34
C GLY A 98 -45.53 -11.42 -20.25
N LEU A 99 -45.29 -10.28 -19.58
CA LEU A 99 -46.24 -9.17 -19.46
C LEU A 99 -46.20 -8.20 -20.66
N GLY A 100 -45.27 -8.38 -21.61
CA GLY A 100 -45.12 -7.50 -22.77
C GLY A 100 -44.55 -6.11 -22.43
N GLU A 101 -43.91 -5.96 -21.27
CA GLU A 101 -43.30 -4.71 -20.79
C GLU A 101 -41.83 -4.56 -21.24
N LEU A 102 -41.33 -5.50 -22.05
CA LEU A 102 -39.98 -5.56 -22.63
C LEU A 102 -40.02 -5.93 -24.11
#